data_AF-A0A9P7PYK9-F1
#
_entry.id   AF-A0A9P7PYK9-F1
#
_cell.length_a   1.000
_cell.length_b   1.000
_cell.length_c   1.000
_cell.angle_alpha   90.00
_cell.angle_beta   90.00
_cell.angle_gamma   90.00
#
_symmetry.space_group_name_H-M   'P 1'
#
loop_
_entity.id
_entity.type
_entity.pdbx_description
1 polymer ?
#
loop_
_entity_poly.entity_id
_entity_poly.type
_entity_poly.pdbx_seq_one_letter_code
_entity_poly.pdbx_strand_id
1 'polypeptide(L)'
;LNDAVTDSYVANIQKQVKAGYWVRSMADNALDTVRNCTTFQRDGALRSGAQVVSTDFFVKGQSERYGGCKYVVELEGGKVARCNPVNGKEGCVDAQLE
;
A
#
# COMPACT_ATOMS: atom_id res chain seq x y z
N LEU A 1 7.43 -12.61 1.43
CA LEU A 1 8.54 -11.71 1.91
C LEU A 1 8.40 -10.27 1.44
N ASN A 2 7.44 -9.96 0.57
CA ASN A 2 7.05 -8.59 0.19
C ASN A 2 5.58 -8.28 0.53
N ASP A 3 4.99 -9.09 1.40
CA ASP A 3 3.62 -8.95 1.88
C ASP A 3 3.71 -8.21 3.21
N ALA A 4 3.18 -7.00 3.30
CA ALA A 4 3.42 -6.13 4.45
C ALA A 4 2.54 -6.51 5.67
N VAL A 5 2.57 -7.77 6.08
CA VAL A 5 1.72 -8.37 7.14
C VAL A 5 2.35 -8.33 8.53
N THR A 6 3.62 -7.91 8.64
CA THR A 6 4.29 -7.57 9.91
C THR A 6 5.25 -6.41 9.72
N ASP A 7 5.65 -5.75 10.81
CA ASP A 7 6.66 -4.67 10.76
C ASP A 7 8.03 -5.18 10.29
N SER A 8 8.39 -6.42 10.63
CA SER A 8 9.64 -7.02 10.14
C SER A 8 9.62 -7.23 8.61
N TYR A 9 8.45 -7.52 8.03
CA TYR A 9 8.30 -7.65 6.58
C TYR A 9 8.31 -6.28 5.91
N VAL A 10 7.70 -5.26 6.52
CA VAL A 10 7.83 -3.86 6.06
C VAL A 10 9.30 -3.44 6.04
N ALA A 11 10.07 -3.70 7.11
CA ALA A 11 11.49 -3.37 7.17
C ALA A 11 12.31 -4.11 6.09
N ASN A 12 11.94 -5.36 5.79
CA ASN A 12 12.56 -6.12 4.71
C ASN A 12 12.28 -5.51 3.32
N ILE A 13 11.05 -5.04 3.07
CA ILE A 13 10.70 -4.33 1.84
C ILE A 13 11.49 -3.02 1.74
N GLN A 14 11.54 -2.23 2.83
CA GLN A 14 12.30 -0.98 2.87
C GLN A 14 13.79 -1.20 2.56
N LYS A 15 14.38 -2.29 3.07
CA LYS A 15 15.77 -2.67 2.75
C LYS A 15 15.95 -2.95 1.25
N GLN A 16 15.02 -3.67 0.62
CA GLN A 16 15.06 -3.94 -0.81
C GLN A 16 14.91 -2.65 -1.64
N VAL A 17 13.98 -1.78 -1.25
CA VAL A 17 13.75 -0.48 -1.91
C VAL A 17 15.00 0.41 -1.82
N LYS A 18 15.64 0.48 -0.64
CA LYS A 18 16.91 1.20 -0.46
C LYS A 18 18.05 0.62 -1.31
N ALA A 19 18.04 -0.69 -1.54
CA ALA A 19 19.02 -1.36 -2.39
C ALA A 19 18.74 -1.23 -3.90
N GLY A 20 17.67 -0.52 -4.29
CA GLY A 20 17.34 -0.25 -5.70
C GLY A 20 16.54 -1.35 -6.39
N TYR A 21 16.01 -2.33 -5.64
CA TYR A 21 15.09 -3.31 -6.22
C TYR A 21 13.74 -2.68 -6.56
N TRP A 22 13.11 -3.18 -7.63
CA TRP A 22 11.72 -2.88 -7.96
C TRP A 22 10.80 -3.82 -7.18
N VAL A 23 10.05 -3.29 -6.22
CA VAL A 23 9.24 -4.09 -5.29
C VAL A 23 7.75 -3.83 -5.51
N ARG A 24 6.98 -4.91 -5.66
CA ARG A 24 5.53 -4.93 -5.56
C ARG A 24 5.11 -5.50 -4.20
N SER A 25 4.12 -4.90 -3.55
CA SER A 25 3.53 -5.37 -2.28
C SER A 25 2.00 -5.44 -2.37
N MET A 26 1.41 -6.48 -1.78
CA MET A 26 -0.04 -6.65 -1.67
C MET A 26 -0.58 -5.87 -0.47
N ALA A 27 -1.68 -5.14 -0.67
CA ALA A 27 -2.37 -4.38 0.39
C ALA A 27 -3.44 -5.19 1.15
N ASP A 28 -3.87 -6.32 0.60
CA ASP A 28 -4.92 -7.17 1.14
C ASP A 28 -4.57 -8.66 1.00
N ASN A 29 -5.37 -9.48 1.68
CA ASN A 29 -5.36 -10.93 1.61
C ASN A 29 -6.79 -11.41 1.38
N ALA A 30 -7.18 -11.47 0.10
CA ALA A 30 -8.48 -11.94 -0.36
C ALA A 30 -9.63 -11.29 0.44
N LEU A 31 -10.63 -12.09 0.84
CA LEU A 31 -11.78 -11.59 1.60
C LEU A 31 -11.51 -11.43 3.09
N ASP A 32 -10.41 -11.97 3.63
CA ASP A 32 -10.12 -11.90 5.06
C ASP A 32 -9.91 -10.46 5.54
N THR A 33 -9.25 -9.63 4.70
CA THR A 33 -9.04 -8.21 5.00
C THR A 33 -10.35 -7.47 5.23
N VAL A 34 -11.35 -7.69 4.37
CA VAL A 34 -12.64 -6.98 4.42
C VAL A 34 -13.62 -7.61 5.40
N ARG A 35 -13.54 -8.93 5.63
CA ARG A 35 -14.35 -9.62 6.66
C ARG A 35 -13.92 -9.24 8.07
N ASN A 36 -12.63 -9.00 8.28
CA ASN A 36 -12.08 -8.59 9.58
C ASN A 36 -11.93 -7.07 9.74
N CYS A 37 -12.29 -6.28 8.73
CA CYS A 37 -12.11 -4.82 8.71
C CYS A 37 -10.73 -4.33 9.13
N THR A 38 -9.67 -4.99 8.67
CA THR A 38 -8.29 -4.63 9.01
C THR A 38 -7.63 -3.82 7.90
N THR A 39 -6.80 -2.85 8.29
CA THR A 39 -6.00 -2.03 7.37
C THR A 39 -4.50 -2.27 7.50
N PHE A 40 -4.08 -3.17 8.39
CA PHE A 40 -2.67 -3.34 8.74
C PHE A 40 -1.80 -3.58 7.50
N GLN A 41 -2.21 -4.49 6.62
CA GLN A 41 -1.44 -4.84 5.42
C GLN A 41 -1.39 -3.70 4.40
N ARG A 42 -2.49 -2.95 4.24
CA ARG A 42 -2.54 -1.73 3.41
C ARG A 42 -1.56 -0.70 3.91
N ASP A 43 -1.65 -0.38 5.19
CA ASP A 43 -0.87 0.68 5.81
C ASP A 43 0.62 0.29 5.81
N GLY A 44 0.92 -1.00 6.02
CA GLY A 44 2.24 -1.58 5.84
C GLY A 44 2.76 -1.43 4.41
N ALA A 45 1.97 -1.81 3.40
CA ALA A 45 2.36 -1.74 1.99
C ALA A 45 2.65 -0.28 1.57
N LEU A 46 1.79 0.66 1.95
CA LEU A 46 1.96 2.08 1.66
C LEU A 46 3.20 2.69 2.36
N ARG A 47 3.50 2.31 3.62
CA ARG A 47 4.70 2.81 4.32
C ARG A 47 6.00 2.13 3.87
N SER A 48 5.91 0.95 3.25
CA SER A 48 7.08 0.13 2.91
C SER A 48 7.97 0.74 1.82
N GLY A 49 7.44 1.68 1.04
CA GLY A 49 8.12 2.23 -0.14
C GLY A 49 8.14 1.28 -1.34
N ALA A 50 7.36 0.20 -1.34
CA ALA A 50 7.14 -0.58 -2.55
C ALA A 50 6.65 0.33 -3.69
N GLN A 51 7.21 0.18 -4.88
CA GLN A 51 6.87 1.02 -6.03
C GLN A 51 5.50 0.69 -6.61
N VAL A 52 5.03 -0.54 -6.41
CA VAL A 52 3.69 -0.97 -6.81
C VAL A 52 2.97 -1.54 -5.60
N VAL A 53 1.84 -0.94 -5.25
CA VAL A 53 0.90 -1.50 -4.27
C VAL A 53 -0.28 -2.05 -5.03
N SER A 54 -0.60 -3.33 -4.84
CA SER A 54 -1.69 -4.00 -5.53
C SER A 54 -2.80 -4.37 -4.57
N THR A 55 -4.04 -4.24 -5.04
CA THR A 55 -5.24 -4.49 -4.25
C THR A 55 -6.41 -4.94 -5.11
N ASP A 56 -7.29 -5.74 -4.53
CA ASP A 56 -8.59 -6.07 -5.12
C ASP A 56 -9.67 -5.02 -4.78
N PHE A 57 -9.39 -4.08 -3.87
CA PHE A 57 -10.35 -3.12 -3.30
C PHE A 57 -9.95 -1.66 -3.58
N PHE A 58 -9.84 -1.31 -4.87
CA PHE A 58 -9.43 0.02 -5.33
C PHE A 58 -10.59 1.01 -5.55
N VAL A 59 -11.85 0.56 -5.39
CA VAL A 59 -13.04 1.40 -5.58
C VAL A 59 -13.79 1.58 -4.26
N LYS A 60 -14.14 2.84 -3.93
CA LYS A 60 -14.95 3.16 -2.74
C LYS A 60 -16.29 2.41 -2.77
N GLY A 61 -16.66 1.79 -1.66
CA GLY A 61 -17.89 1.01 -1.52
C GLY A 61 -17.82 -0.42 -2.08
N GLN A 62 -16.77 -0.79 -2.83
CA GLN A 62 -16.62 -2.14 -3.41
C GLN A 62 -16.59 -3.25 -2.35
N SER A 63 -15.95 -2.99 -1.21
CA SER A 63 -15.79 -3.95 -0.12
C SER A 63 -17.07 -4.16 0.70
N GLU A 64 -18.02 -3.22 0.67
CA GLU A 64 -19.19 -3.23 1.57
C GLU A 64 -20.09 -4.46 1.34
N ARG A 65 -20.07 -5.02 0.11
CA ARG A 65 -20.80 -6.25 -0.24
C ARG A 65 -20.31 -7.51 0.50
N TYR A 66 -19.16 -7.46 1.17
CA TYR A 66 -18.52 -8.59 1.84
C TYR A 66 -18.59 -8.55 3.36
N GLY A 67 -19.49 -7.75 3.94
CA GLY A 67 -19.68 -7.66 5.39
C GLY A 67 -19.81 -6.23 5.92
N GLY A 68 -20.14 -5.24 5.09
CA GLY A 68 -20.36 -3.85 5.49
C GLY A 68 -19.08 -3.04 5.72
N CYS A 69 -17.90 -3.64 5.56
CA CYS A 69 -16.64 -2.95 5.73
C CYS A 69 -16.38 -1.94 4.62
N LYS A 70 -15.93 -0.73 4.97
CA LYS A 70 -15.57 0.34 4.02
C LYS A 70 -14.08 0.38 3.75
N TYR A 71 -13.52 -0.77 3.39
CA TYR A 71 -12.10 -0.88 3.06
C TYR A 71 -11.85 -0.41 1.62
N VAL A 72 -10.89 0.49 1.47
CA VAL A 72 -10.39 0.95 0.18
C VAL A 72 -8.89 1.21 0.31
N VAL A 73 -8.16 0.91 -0.77
CA VAL A 73 -6.76 1.29 -0.91
C VAL A 73 -6.71 2.49 -1.85
N GLU A 74 -6.43 3.66 -1.29
CA GLU A 74 -6.26 4.90 -2.03
C GLU A 74 -5.08 5.69 -1.44
N LEU A 75 -4.42 6.49 -2.27
CA LEU A 75 -3.54 7.54 -1.77
C LEU A 75 -4.35 8.77 -1.37
N GLU A 76 -3.77 9.59 -0.52
CA GLU A 76 -4.39 10.85 -0.09
C GLU A 76 -4.79 11.71 -1.30
N GLY A 77 -6.00 12.25 -1.27
CA GLY A 77 -6.56 13.05 -2.36
C GLY A 77 -6.97 12.25 -3.60
N GLY A 78 -7.03 10.91 -3.51
CA GLY A 78 -7.41 10.06 -4.65
C GLY A 78 -6.33 9.97 -5.73
N LYS A 79 -5.08 10.28 -5.38
CA LYS A 79 -3.94 10.24 -6.30
C LYS A 79 -3.59 8.82 -6.72
N VAL A 80 -2.98 8.69 -7.89
CA VAL A 80 -2.46 7.42 -8.41
C VAL A 80 -0.99 7.21 -8.08
N ALA A 81 -0.27 8.29 -7.75
CA ALA A 81 1.14 8.27 -7.36
C ALA A 81 1.45 9.25 -6.22
N ARG A 82 2.54 8.97 -5.50
CA ARG A 82 3.17 9.84 -4.49
C ARG A 82 4.68 9.66 -4.52
N CYS A 83 5.41 10.60 -3.96
CA CYS A 83 6.83 10.47 -3.70
C CYS A 83 7.08 9.27 -2.77
N ASN A 84 8.10 8.48 -3.13
CA ASN A 84 8.42 7.28 -2.40
C ASN A 84 8.96 7.65 -1.00
N PRO A 85 8.35 7.14 0.09
CA PRO A 85 8.75 7.51 1.45
C PRO A 85 10.12 6.93 1.89
N VAL A 86 10.73 6.06 1.07
CA VAL A 86 11.97 5.36 1.40
C VAL A 86 13.15 5.81 0.52
N ASN A 87 12.94 5.91 -0.79
CA ASN A 87 14.00 6.26 -1.75
C ASN A 87 13.61 7.41 -2.70
N GLY A 88 12.59 8.19 -2.34
CA GLY A 88 12.23 9.40 -3.08
C GLY A 88 13.41 10.38 -3.13
N LYS A 89 13.62 11.01 -4.29
CA LYS A 89 14.66 12.02 -4.44
C LYS A 89 14.35 13.26 -3.61
N GLU A 90 15.40 13.94 -3.15
CA GLU A 90 15.28 15.27 -2.58
C GLU A 90 14.64 16.22 -3.60
N GLY A 91 13.59 16.94 -3.19
CA GLY A 91 12.78 17.79 -4.08
C GLY A 91 11.62 17.09 -4.80
N CYS A 92 11.34 15.81 -4.52
CA CYS A 92 10.09 15.20 -4.98
C CYS A 92 8.89 15.85 -4.29
N VAL A 93 7.93 16.35 -5.07
CA VAL A 93 6.72 17.00 -4.58
C VAL A 93 5.49 16.23 -5.05
N ASP A 94 4.72 15.66 -4.12
CA ASP A 94 3.51 14.87 -4.41
C ASP A 94 2.48 15.62 -5.26
N ALA A 95 2.43 16.96 -5.17
CA ALA A 95 1.51 17.80 -5.94
C ALA A 95 1.90 17.97 -7.42
N GLN A 96 3.13 17.58 -7.80
CA GLN A 96 3.61 17.64 -9.18
C GLN A 96 3.49 16.30 -9.91
N LEU A 97 2.91 15.29 -9.25
CA LEU A 97 2.67 13.97 -9.82
C LEU A 97 1.24 13.92 -10.36
N GLU A 98 1.08 13.45 -11.60
CA GLU A 98 -0.21 13.19 -12.25
C GLU A 98 -0.99 12.04 -11.58
#